data_AF-A0AB33FDW5-F1
#
_entry.id   AF-A0AB33FDW5-F1
#
_cell.length_a   1.000
_cell.length_b   1.000
_cell.length_c   1.000
_cell.angle_alpha   90.00
_cell.angle_beta   90.00
_cell.angle_gamma   90.00
#
_symmetry.space_group_name_H-M   'P 1'
#
loop_
_entity.id
_entity.type
_entity.pdbx_description
1 polymer ?
#
loop_
_entity_poly.entity_id
_entity_poly.type
_entity_poly.pdbx_seq_one_letter_code
_entity_poly.pdbx_strand_id
1 'polypeptide(L)' 'MNGRTVRLEIYREPNTDWILEVVDEFNNPTIWNDLFATGQATLDEALRTIPDEGISSLIGPPSGVR' A
#
# COMPACT_ATOMS: atom_id res chain seq x y z
N MET A 1 2.07 -8.54 22.04
CA MET A 1 2.60 -8.53 20.65
C MET A 1 2.15 -7.22 20.03
N ASN A 2 3.08 -6.39 19.57
CA ASN A 2 2.75 -5.12 18.90
C ASN A 2 2.62 -5.40 17.40
N GLY A 3 1.51 -6.02 17.01
CA GLY A 3 1.20 -6.22 15.59
C GLY A 3 1.07 -4.88 14.88
N ARG A 4 1.63 -4.78 13.68
CA ARG A 4 1.47 -3.63 12.78
C ARG A 4 0.50 -4.04 11.66
N THR A 5 -0.28 -3.10 11.17
CA THR A 5 -1.27 -3.36 10.12
C THR A 5 -1.22 -2.28 9.06
N VAL A 6 -1.42 -2.69 7.81
CA VAL A 6 -1.72 -1.80 6.68
C VAL A 6 -2.97 -2.31 5.97
N ARG A 7 -3.73 -1.41 5.35
CA ARG A 7 -4.84 -1.75 4.45
C ARG A 7 -4.40 -1.52 3.02
N LEU A 8 -4.65 -2.52 2.16
CA LEU A 8 -4.40 -2.42 0.73
C LEU A 8 -5.72 -2.07 0.03
N GLU A 9 -5.71 -1.00 -0.75
CA GLU A 9 -6.79 -0.59 -1.62
C GLU A 9 -6.30 -0.73 -3.07
N ILE A 10 -6.99 -1.57 -3.85
CA ILE A 10 -6.63 -1.88 -5.24
C ILE A 10 -7.80 -1.43 -6.11
N TYR A 11 -7.58 -0.38 -6.91
CA TYR A 11 -8.62 0.23 -7.73
C TYR A 11 -8.04 0.78 -9.03
N ARG A 12 -8.94 1.19 -9.93
CA ARG A 12 -8.59 1.88 -11.17
C ARG A 12 -9.79 2.67 -11.70
N GLU A 13 -9.49 3.64 -12.54
CA GLU A 13 -10.48 4.27 -13.40
C GLU A 13 -10.71 3.41 -14.66
N PRO A 14 -11.82 3.62 -15.38
CA PRO A 14 -12.04 2.96 -16.66
C PRO A 14 -10.90 3.24 -17.64
N ASN A 15 -10.37 2.18 -18.25
CA ASN A 15 -9.28 2.22 -19.24
C ASN A 15 -7.93 2.74 -18.72
N THR A 16 -7.69 2.68 -17.40
CA THR A 16 -6.36 2.94 -16.81
C THR A 16 -5.73 1.68 -16.24
N ASP A 17 -4.44 1.77 -15.91
CA ASP A 17 -3.73 0.77 -15.12
C ASP A 17 -4.25 0.74 -13.67
N TRP A 18 -3.89 -0.33 -12.96
CA TRP A 18 -4.27 -0.54 -11.57
C TRP A 18 -3.36 0.25 -10.63
N ILE A 19 -4.00 0.83 -9.62
CA ILE A 19 -3.37 1.60 -8.55
C ILE A 19 -3.35 0.72 -7.30
N LEU A 20 -2.22 0.72 -6.61
CA LEU A 20 -2.16 0.29 -5.22
C LEU A 20 -2.12 1.53 -4.32
N GLU A 21 -3.03 1.59 -3.36
CA GLU A 21 -2.95 2.51 -2.24
C GLU A 21 -2.76 1.70 -0.95
N VAL A 22 -1.65 1.95 -0.28
CA VAL A 22 -1.34 1.36 1.03
C VAL A 22 -1.67 2.39 2.09
N VAL A 23 -2.66 2.09 2.93
CA VAL A 23 -3.08 2.93 4.04
C VAL A 23 -2.50 2.35 5.33
N ASP A 24 -1.63 3.11 5.99
CA ASP A 24 -1.01 2.65 7.24
C ASP A 24 -1.98 2.70 8.44
N GLU A 25 -1.53 2.23 9.60
CA GLU A 25 -2.32 2.21 10.84
C GLU A 25 -2.69 3.60 11.38
N PHE A 26 -2.08 4.66 10.84
CA PHE A 26 -2.40 6.05 11.14
C PHE A 26 -3.27 6.69 10.05
N ASN A 27 -3.76 5.93 9.06
CA ASN A 27 -4.47 6.43 7.89
C ASN A 27 -3.63 7.37 7.00
N ASN A 28 -2.32 7.18 6.95
CA ASN A 28 -1.50 7.82 5.92
C ASN A 28 -1.54 6.97 4.64
N PRO A 29 -1.97 7.51 3.49
CA PRO A 29 -1.93 6.80 2.22
C PRO A 29 -0.54 6.93 1.57
N THR A 30 -0.03 5.81 1.07
CA THR A 30 1.06 5.75 0.11
C THR A 30 0.51 5.21 -1.19
N ILE A 31 0.48 6.05 -2.23
CA ILE A 31 -0.07 5.69 -3.53
C ILE A 31 1.07 5.27 -4.45
N TRP A 32 0.95 4.09 -5.05
CA TRP A 32 1.85 3.59 -6.08
C TRP A 32 1.13 3.70 -7.43
N ASN A 33 1.44 4.77 -8.16
CA ASN A 33 0.97 4.98 -9.53
C ASN A 33 1.95 4.30 -10.52
N ASP A 34 1.43 3.78 -11.63
CA ASP A 34 2.17 3.30 -12.83
C ASP A 34 2.74 1.86 -12.86
N LEU A 35 2.18 0.88 -12.14
CA LEU A 35 2.92 -0.40 -12.01
C LEU A 35 2.22 -1.67 -12.48
N PHE A 36 0.89 -1.71 -12.71
CA PHE A 36 0.24 -3.01 -12.89
C PHE A 36 -0.86 -3.07 -13.95
N ALA A 37 -0.65 -3.98 -14.91
CA ALA A 37 -1.64 -4.34 -15.92
C ALA A 37 -2.88 -5.05 -15.34
N THR A 38 -2.75 -5.66 -14.14
CA THR A 38 -3.85 -6.40 -13.48
C THR A 38 -3.88 -6.15 -11.97
N GLY A 39 -5.07 -6.25 -11.38
CA GLY A 39 -5.22 -6.18 -9.92
C GLY A 39 -4.47 -7.28 -9.18
N GLN A 40 -4.26 -8.46 -9.81
CA GLN A 40 -3.44 -9.52 -9.22
C GLN A 40 -1.97 -9.11 -9.15
N ALA A 41 -1.40 -8.55 -10.22
CA ALA A 41 -0.03 -8.06 -10.20
C ALA A 41 0.18 -6.95 -9.15
N THR A 42 -0.87 -6.14 -8.92
CA THR A 42 -0.89 -5.11 -7.87
C THR A 42 -0.81 -5.73 -6.47
N LEU A 43 -1.60 -6.78 -6.23
CA LEU A 43 -1.59 -7.51 -4.96
C LEU A 43 -0.26 -8.24 -4.75
N ASP A 44 0.28 -8.87 -5.80
CA ASP A 44 1.53 -9.62 -5.75
C ASP A 44 2.71 -8.72 -5.36
N GLU A 45 2.77 -7.49 -5.88
CA GLU A 45 3.80 -6.54 -5.47
C GLU A 45 3.67 -6.16 -4.00
N ALA A 46 2.46 -5.85 -3.53
CA ALA A 46 2.25 -5.53 -2.11
C ALA A 46 2.71 -6.67 -1.19
N LEU A 47 2.40 -7.92 -1.56
CA LEU A 47 2.78 -9.12 -0.82
C LEU A 47 4.28 -9.45 -0.95
N ARG A 48 4.97 -8.94 -1.98
CA ARG A 48 6.43 -9.06 -2.13
C ARG A 48 7.17 -8.00 -1.32
N THR A 49 6.69 -6.76 -1.29
CA THR A 49 7.34 -5.65 -0.55
C THR A 49 7.33 -5.88 0.96
N ILE A 50 6.23 -6.38 1.53
CA ILE A 50 6.10 -6.61 2.97
C ILE A 50 7.19 -7.54 3.54
N PRO A 51 7.50 -8.71 2.96
CA PRO A 51 8.58 -9.56 3.43
C PRO A 51 9.98 -9.02 3.08
N ASP A 52 10.14 -8.36 1.92
CA ASP A 52 11.46 -7.89 1.46
C ASP A 52 11.95 -6.66 2.24
N GLU A 53 11.05 -5.71 2.52
CA GLU A 53 11.37 -4.43 3.18
C GLU A 53 10.89 -4.36 4.63
N GLY A 54 9.98 -5.26 5.02
CA GLY A 54 9.31 -5.26 6.31
C GLY A 54 8.11 -4.31 6.36
N ILE A 55 7.02 -4.72 7.01
CA ILE A 55 5.79 -3.90 7.11
C ILE A 55 6.02 -2.49 7.68
N SER A 56 7.08 -2.28 8.46
CA SER A 56 7.42 -0.96 9.01
C SER A 56 7.91 0.04 7.95
N SER A 57 8.35 -0.40 6.76
CA SER A 57 8.69 0.52 5.66
C SER A 57 7.45 1.23 5.09
N LEU A 58 6.27 0.64 5.32
CA LEU A 58 4.97 1.14 4.83
C LEU A 58 4.22 1.95 5.89
N ILE A 59 4.82 2.24 7.05
CA ILE A 59 4.17 2.95 8.15
C ILE A 59 4.88 4.27 8.37
N GLY A 60 4.15 5.35 8.12
CA GLY A 60 4.62 6.71 8.36
C GLY A 60 4.56 7.11 9.83
N PRO A 61 4.97 8.34 10.15
CA PRO A 61 4.73 8.91 11.47
C PRO A 61 3.22 9.02 11.74
N PRO A 62 2.78 8.98 13.01
CA PRO A 62 1.39 9.27 13.35
C PRO A 62 0.97 10.62 12.76
N SER A 63 -0.09 10.60 11.95
CA SER A 63 -0.76 11.78 11.41
C SER A 63 -1.37 12.58 12.57
N GLY A 64 -0.61 13.56 13.04
CA GLY A 64 -0.90 14.29 14.27
C GLY A 64 0.25 15.13 14.81
N VAL A 65 1.46 15.04 14.27
CA VAL A 65 2.49 16.05 14.52
C VAL A 65 2.15 17.29 13.69
N ARG A 66 1.38 18.20 14.30
CA ARG A 66 1.47 19.63 14.02
C ARG A 66 2.69 20.20 14.72
#